data_AF-A0AAP4X6D4-F1
#
_entry.id   AF-A0AAP4X6D4-F1
#
_cell.length_a   1.000
_cell.length_b   1.000
_cell.length_c   1.000
_cell.angle_alpha   90.00
_cell.angle_beta   90.00
_cell.angle_gamma   90.00
#
_symmetry.space_group_name_H-M   'P 1'
#
loop_
_entity.id
_entity.type
_entity.pdbx_description
1 polymer ?
#
loop_
_entity_poly.entity_id
_entity_poly.type
_entity_poly.pdbx_seq_one_letter_code
_entity_poly.pdbx_strand_id
1 'polypeptide(L)'
;MLFNTNKSLTQRTTGKGFTLIELVVVIIILGILAVVAAPKFINLQSDAKISTVQGVKAAIQSSLDLAYSRAAIDGVEKDDRSVIDYNGEVIEMKLGYPEAFGENAGGGLPQMLEIGSEIDFCFGSGTCTPNVEVGSSNVRYGYDLDDETINCHVRYIEPTGTNGSDTTYTLTVDISGC
;
A
#
# COMPACT_ATOMS: atom_id res chain seq x y z
N MET A 1 14.34 -31.19 -80.04
CA MET A 1 14.89 -31.79 -78.79
C MET A 1 14.65 -30.81 -77.66
N LEU A 2 14.11 -31.34 -76.55
CA LEU A 2 14.08 -30.80 -75.20
C LEU A 2 12.94 -29.84 -74.80
N PHE A 3 11.98 -30.47 -74.11
CA PHE A 3 11.09 -29.95 -73.09
C PHE A 3 11.81 -29.02 -72.07
N ASN A 4 11.11 -28.00 -71.55
CA ASN A 4 10.88 -27.89 -70.10
C ASN A 4 9.73 -26.91 -69.77
N THR A 5 8.95 -27.30 -68.77
CA THR A 5 7.62 -26.86 -68.37
C THR A 5 7.57 -25.60 -67.51
N ASN A 6 6.56 -24.77 -67.78
CA ASN A 6 5.96 -23.85 -66.81
C ASN A 6 5.51 -24.61 -65.55
N LYS A 7 6.00 -24.22 -64.37
CA LYS A 7 5.33 -24.55 -63.10
C LYS A 7 5.43 -23.39 -62.11
N SER A 8 4.49 -22.46 -62.24
CA SER A 8 4.19 -21.46 -61.22
C SER A 8 3.53 -22.15 -60.04
N LEU A 9 4.23 -22.23 -58.91
CA LEU A 9 3.69 -22.74 -57.65
C LEU A 9 2.81 -21.66 -57.01
N THR A 10 1.58 -21.52 -57.49
CA THR A 10 0.54 -20.79 -56.76
C THR A 10 0.14 -21.62 -55.55
N GLN A 11 0.81 -21.37 -54.43
CA GLN A 11 0.51 -21.97 -53.13
C GLN A 11 -0.88 -21.50 -52.68
N ARG A 12 -1.89 -22.34 -52.90
CA ARG A 12 -3.23 -22.14 -52.31
C ARG A 12 -3.12 -22.33 -50.81
N THR A 13 -3.25 -21.26 -50.05
CA THR A 13 -3.55 -21.37 -48.62
C THR A 13 -4.96 -21.92 -48.49
N THR A 14 -5.09 -23.22 -48.27
CA THR A 14 -6.36 -23.84 -47.88
C THR A 14 -6.72 -23.28 -46.51
N GLY A 15 -7.52 -22.21 -46.49
CA GLY A 15 -8.08 -21.66 -45.27
C GLY A 15 -8.96 -22.72 -44.63
N LYS A 16 -8.42 -23.46 -43.66
CA LYS A 16 -9.21 -24.37 -42.83
C LYS A 16 -10.14 -23.49 -41.99
N GLY A 17 -11.41 -23.46 -42.34
CA GLY A 17 -12.44 -22.82 -41.52
C GLY A 17 -12.57 -23.57 -40.19
N PHE A 18 -12.68 -22.82 -39.09
CA PHE A 18 -13.04 -23.37 -37.79
C PHE A 18 -14.39 -24.09 -37.89
N THR A 19 -14.51 -25.26 -37.28
CA THR A 19 -15.81 -25.96 -37.24
C THR A 19 -16.70 -25.33 -36.16
N LEU A 20 -18.02 -25.29 -36.38
CA LEU A 20 -18.96 -24.75 -35.39
C LEU A 20 -18.86 -25.49 -34.05
N ILE A 21 -18.63 -26.79 -34.08
CA ILE A 21 -18.48 -27.61 -32.88
C ILE A 21 -17.21 -27.27 -32.07
N GLU A 22 -16.13 -26.91 -32.76
CA GLU A 22 -14.88 -26.50 -32.13
C GLU A 22 -15.03 -25.19 -31.37
N LEU A 23 -15.80 -24.24 -31.92
CA LEU A 23 -16.13 -23.00 -31.21
C LEU A 23 -17.06 -23.25 -30.01
N VAL A 24 -18.06 -24.13 -30.16
CA VAL A 24 -19.00 -24.46 -29.07
C VAL A 24 -18.28 -25.17 -27.91
N VAL A 25 -17.39 -26.12 -28.18
CA VAL A 25 -16.62 -26.79 -27.13
C VAL A 25 -15.73 -25.81 -26.37
N VAL A 26 -15.10 -24.86 -27.05
CA VAL A 26 -14.23 -23.87 -26.41
C VAL A 26 -15.01 -23.00 -25.42
N ILE A 27 -16.17 -22.45 -25.81
CA ILE A 27 -16.96 -21.62 -24.89
C ILE A 27 -17.52 -22.41 -23.71
N ILE A 28 -17.82 -23.71 -23.89
CA ILE A 28 -18.24 -24.58 -22.79
C ILE A 28 -17.10 -24.78 -21.80
N ILE A 29 -15.89 -25.08 -22.29
CA ILE A 29 -14.71 -25.26 -21.43
C ILE A 29 -14.39 -23.96 -20.70
N LEU A 30 -14.37 -22.82 -21.40
CA LEU A 30 -14.14 -21.50 -20.78
C LEU A 30 -15.22 -21.17 -19.74
N GLY A 31 -16.48 -21.54 -19.99
CA GLY A 31 -17.58 -21.37 -19.05
C GLY A 31 -17.37 -22.14 -17.75
N ILE A 32 -16.94 -23.41 -17.83
CA ILE A 32 -16.65 -24.23 -16.63
C ILE A 32 -15.45 -23.65 -15.87
N LEU A 33 -14.38 -23.28 -16.58
CA LEU A 33 -13.18 -22.69 -15.96
C LEU A 33 -13.48 -21.36 -15.24
N ALA A 34 -14.35 -20.51 -15.83
CA ALA A 34 -14.74 -19.25 -15.21
C ALA A 34 -15.46 -19.45 -13.88
N VAL A 35 -16.41 -20.40 -13.81
CA VAL A 35 -17.20 -20.66 -12.59
C VAL A 35 -16.32 -21.18 -11.45
N VAL A 36 -15.34 -22.03 -11.72
CA VAL A 36 -14.45 -22.56 -10.67
C VAL A 36 -13.35 -21.58 -10.26
N ALA A 37 -12.94 -20.68 -11.16
CA ALA A 37 -11.86 -19.72 -10.90
C ALA A 37 -12.35 -18.45 -10.17
N ALA A 38 -13.56 -17.98 -10.46
CA ALA A 38 -14.06 -16.71 -9.93
C ALA A 38 -14.05 -16.61 -8.39
N PRO A 39 -14.49 -17.62 -7.60
CA PRO A 39 -14.47 -17.53 -6.14
C PRO A 39 -13.05 -17.44 -5.57
N LYS A 40 -12.09 -18.14 -6.19
CA LYS A 40 -10.68 -18.09 -5.77
C LYS A 40 -10.07 -16.74 -6.05
N PHE A 41 -10.38 -16.12 -7.19
CA PHE A 41 -9.84 -14.82 -7.57
C PHE A 41 -10.28 -13.69 -6.62
N ILE A 42 -11.49 -13.77 -6.05
CA ILE A 42 -11.97 -12.80 -5.05
C ILE A 42 -11.18 -12.92 -3.74
N ASN A 43 -11.02 -14.15 -3.21
CA ASN A 43 -10.28 -14.37 -1.98
C ASN A 43 -8.80 -13.94 -2.10
N LEU A 44 -8.17 -14.21 -3.25
CA LEU A 44 -6.79 -13.80 -3.50
C LEU A 44 -6.60 -12.28 -3.46
N GLN A 45 -7.59 -11.49 -3.87
CA GLN A 45 -7.52 -10.04 -3.79
C GLN A 45 -7.58 -9.54 -2.34
N SER A 46 -8.51 -10.09 -1.54
CA SER A 46 -8.61 -9.78 -0.11
C SER A 46 -7.33 -10.18 0.64
N ASP A 47 -6.84 -11.41 0.42
CA ASP A 47 -5.59 -11.89 1.01
C ASP A 47 -4.39 -11.01 0.61
N ALA A 48 -4.36 -10.51 -0.63
CA ALA A 48 -3.33 -9.59 -1.10
C ALA A 48 -3.41 -8.23 -0.40
N LYS A 49 -4.61 -7.66 -0.24
CA LYS A 49 -4.81 -6.41 0.52
C LYS A 49 -4.34 -6.58 1.97
N ILE A 50 -4.76 -7.65 2.65
CA ILE A 50 -4.37 -7.96 4.03
C ILE A 50 -2.84 -8.08 4.13
N SER A 51 -2.21 -8.85 3.24
CA SER A 51 -0.75 -9.01 3.23
C SER A 51 -0.03 -7.68 3.03
N THR A 52 -0.57 -6.80 2.18
CA THR A 52 0.02 -5.47 1.94
C THR A 52 -0.09 -4.59 3.17
N VAL A 53 -1.25 -4.51 3.81
CA VAL A 53 -1.47 -3.73 5.05
C VAL A 53 -0.55 -4.24 6.17
N GLN A 54 -0.35 -5.55 6.30
CA GLN A 54 0.60 -6.10 7.26
C GLN A 54 2.05 -5.72 6.91
N GLY A 55 2.41 -5.69 5.62
CA GLY A 55 3.70 -5.19 5.15
C GLY A 55 3.92 -3.71 5.51
N VAL A 56 2.89 -2.89 5.31
CA VAL A 56 2.89 -1.47 5.69
C VAL A 56 3.09 -1.31 7.20
N LYS A 57 2.42 -2.12 8.03
CA LYS A 57 2.63 -2.11 9.48
C LYS A 57 4.09 -2.36 9.84
N ALA A 58 4.71 -3.36 9.21
CA ALA A 58 6.12 -3.69 9.45
C ALA A 58 7.05 -2.55 9.00
N ALA A 59 6.76 -1.90 7.87
CA ALA A 59 7.51 -0.74 7.40
C ALA A 59 7.40 0.44 8.38
N ILE A 60 6.19 0.74 8.86
CA ILE A 60 5.96 1.77 9.89
C ILE A 60 6.73 1.44 11.15
N GLN A 61 6.61 0.21 11.67
CA GLN A 61 7.33 -0.20 12.88
C GLN A 61 8.85 -0.03 12.73
N SER A 62 9.41 -0.43 11.58
CA SER A 62 10.84 -0.25 11.30
C SER A 62 11.24 1.23 11.23
N SER A 63 10.38 2.09 10.69
CA SER A 63 10.60 3.53 10.62
C SER A 63 10.59 4.16 12.03
N LEU A 64 9.63 3.76 12.88
CA LEU A 64 9.56 4.18 14.28
C LEU A 64 10.81 3.78 15.08
N ASP A 65 11.28 2.54 14.94
CA ASP A 65 12.48 2.06 15.64
C ASP A 65 13.74 2.83 15.19
N LEU A 66 13.83 3.15 13.90
CA LEU A 66 14.92 3.95 13.34
C LEU A 66 14.86 5.40 13.84
N ALA A 67 13.68 6.01 13.82
CA ALA A 67 13.45 7.37 14.29
C ALA A 67 13.80 7.52 15.78
N TYR A 68 13.38 6.55 16.60
CA TYR A 68 13.73 6.50 18.02
C TYR A 68 15.23 6.36 18.23
N SER A 69 15.88 5.48 17.47
CA SER A 69 17.34 5.32 17.53
C SER A 69 18.07 6.63 17.18
N ARG A 70 17.55 7.41 16.23
CA ARG A 70 18.10 8.72 15.87
C ARG A 70 17.89 9.74 16.98
N ALA A 71 16.66 9.86 17.50
CA ALA A 71 16.36 10.75 18.62
C ALA A 71 17.23 10.44 19.84
N ALA A 72 17.49 9.17 20.13
CA ALA A 72 18.34 8.75 21.26
C ALA A 72 19.83 9.07 21.04
N ILE A 73 20.31 9.04 19.80
CA ILE A 73 21.68 9.48 19.47
C ILE A 73 21.82 11.00 19.66
N ASP A 74 20.79 11.75 19.27
CA ASP A 74 20.76 13.20 19.40
C ASP A 74 20.42 13.66 20.85
N GLY A 75 20.01 12.72 21.72
CA GLY A 75 19.72 12.94 23.13
C GLY A 75 18.38 13.65 23.37
N VAL A 76 17.45 13.53 22.43
CA VAL A 76 16.13 14.19 22.43
C VAL A 76 14.97 13.19 22.53
N GLU A 77 15.25 11.92 22.86
CA GLU A 77 14.27 10.83 22.88
C GLU A 77 13.21 10.95 23.99
N LYS A 78 13.38 11.90 24.92
CA LYS A 78 12.44 12.21 26.01
C LYS A 78 11.89 13.62 25.93
N ASP A 79 12.30 14.39 24.94
CA ASP A 79 11.80 15.75 24.77
C ASP A 79 10.35 15.68 24.29
N ASP A 80 9.52 16.55 24.84
CA ASP A 80 8.10 16.61 24.48
C ASP A 80 7.92 16.90 23.01
N ARG A 81 8.75 17.81 22.49
CA ARG A 81 8.88 18.08 21.08
C ARG A 81 10.33 18.35 20.76
N SER A 82 10.80 17.73 19.70
CA SER A 82 12.15 17.92 19.17
C SER A 82 12.13 17.75 17.66
N VAL A 83 13.29 17.93 17.03
CA VAL A 83 13.47 17.67 15.61
C VAL A 83 14.73 16.85 15.42
N ILE A 84 14.71 15.96 14.42
CA ILE A 84 15.89 15.23 13.96
C ILE A 84 16.13 15.50 12.48
N ASP A 85 17.38 15.34 12.04
CA ASP A 85 17.70 15.26 10.61
C ASP A 85 17.53 13.82 10.12
N TYR A 86 16.71 13.65 9.10
CA TYR A 86 16.54 12.39 8.39
C TYR A 86 16.83 12.60 6.90
N ASN A 87 18.04 12.27 6.47
CA ASN A 87 18.49 12.40 5.08
C ASN A 87 18.36 13.84 4.53
N GLY A 88 18.60 14.85 5.36
CA GLY A 88 18.45 16.26 4.98
C GLY A 88 17.03 16.81 5.06
N GLU A 89 16.06 15.98 5.49
CA GLU A 89 14.70 16.42 5.84
C GLU A 89 14.61 16.62 7.36
N VAL A 90 13.94 17.69 7.79
CA VAL A 90 13.65 17.92 9.20
C VAL A 90 12.42 17.11 9.57
N ILE A 91 12.55 16.18 10.51
CA ILE A 91 11.42 15.42 11.04
C ILE A 91 11.08 15.91 12.44
N GLU A 92 9.82 16.27 12.64
CA GLU A 92 9.28 16.61 13.95
C GLU A 92 9.02 15.34 14.77
N MET A 93 9.49 15.38 16.01
CA MET A 93 9.51 14.26 16.93
C MET A 93 8.79 14.63 18.22
N LYS A 94 8.16 13.64 18.83
CA LYS A 94 7.51 13.71 20.13
C LYS A 94 7.88 12.50 20.95
N LEU A 95 8.56 12.74 22.07
CA LEU A 95 9.02 11.68 22.98
C LEU A 95 9.80 10.57 22.25
N GLY A 96 10.67 10.97 21.33
CA GLY A 96 11.54 10.08 20.56
C GLY A 96 10.87 9.39 19.36
N TYR A 97 9.59 9.61 19.09
CA TYR A 97 8.92 9.07 17.90
C TYR A 97 8.47 10.19 16.97
N PRO A 98 8.38 9.95 15.65
CA PRO A 98 7.95 10.99 14.72
C PRO A 98 6.52 11.40 15.00
N GLU A 99 6.23 12.70 14.92
CA GLU A 99 4.85 13.17 14.93
C GLU A 99 4.10 12.57 13.74
N ALA A 100 2.80 12.33 13.89
CA ALA A 100 2.01 11.83 12.77
C ALA A 100 1.99 12.85 11.63
N PHE A 101 1.98 14.15 11.95
CA PHE A 101 2.12 15.27 11.03
C PHE A 101 3.00 16.36 11.65
N GLY A 102 3.97 16.93 10.91
CA GLY A 102 4.81 18.02 11.41
C GLY A 102 4.08 19.37 11.46
N GLU A 103 4.08 20.04 12.61
CA GLU A 103 3.31 21.26 12.85
C GLU A 103 4.09 22.56 12.55
N ASN A 104 5.41 22.50 12.50
CA ASN A 104 6.33 23.65 12.53
C ASN A 104 7.29 23.66 11.33
N ALA A 105 6.77 23.32 10.15
CA ALA A 105 7.49 23.26 8.86
C ALA A 105 8.49 22.10 8.71
N GLY A 106 8.54 21.17 9.66
CA GLY A 106 9.13 19.85 9.46
C GLY A 106 8.12 18.83 8.93
N GLY A 107 8.61 17.66 8.54
CA GLY A 107 7.82 16.49 8.19
C GLY A 107 7.44 15.65 9.41
N GLY A 108 6.50 14.74 9.23
CA GLY A 108 6.15 13.71 10.22
C GLY A 108 6.55 12.31 9.76
N LEU A 109 5.90 11.30 10.32
CA LEU A 109 6.05 9.90 9.93
C LEU A 109 5.93 9.66 8.40
N PRO A 110 5.01 10.29 7.65
CA PRO A 110 4.93 10.11 6.19
C PRO A 110 6.22 10.45 5.43
N GLN A 111 6.99 11.45 5.87
CA GLN A 111 8.27 11.80 5.25
C GLN A 111 9.37 10.76 5.49
N MET A 112 9.21 9.92 6.50
CA MET A 112 10.14 8.83 6.81
C MET A 112 9.78 7.51 6.13
N LEU A 113 8.65 7.46 5.42
CA LEU A 113 8.10 6.23 4.84
C LEU A 113 8.05 6.35 3.33
N GLU A 114 8.67 5.39 2.66
CA GLU A 114 8.51 5.19 1.23
C GLU A 114 7.55 4.02 1.01
N ILE A 115 6.26 4.33 0.99
CA ILE A 115 5.20 3.37 0.69
C ILE A 115 4.77 3.57 -0.76
N GLY A 116 4.52 2.48 -1.48
CA GLY A 116 4.08 2.53 -2.88
C GLY A 116 2.78 3.30 -3.06
N SER A 117 2.57 3.86 -4.25
CA SER A 117 1.41 4.71 -4.60
C SER A 117 0.05 3.98 -4.58
N GLU A 118 0.04 2.69 -4.27
CA GLU A 118 -1.18 1.87 -4.14
C GLU A 118 -1.81 1.99 -2.75
N ILE A 119 -1.05 2.50 -1.76
CA ILE A 119 -1.52 2.68 -0.39
C ILE A 119 -1.76 4.16 -0.16
N ASP A 120 -2.98 4.49 0.22
CA ASP A 120 -3.34 5.83 0.62
C ASP A 120 -2.90 6.08 2.07
N PHE A 121 -2.67 7.35 2.40
CA PHE A 121 -2.52 7.78 3.78
C PHE A 121 -3.45 8.95 4.10
N CYS A 122 -3.96 8.97 5.32
CA CYS A 122 -4.90 9.98 5.79
C CYS A 122 -4.62 10.35 7.24
N PHE A 123 -4.64 11.64 7.54
CA PHE A 123 -4.56 12.13 8.91
C PHE A 123 -5.93 12.05 9.60
N GLY A 124 -5.91 12.04 10.94
CA GLY A 124 -7.11 12.05 11.75
C GLY A 124 -7.90 10.73 11.74
N SER A 125 -9.00 10.72 12.51
CA SER A 125 -9.82 9.53 12.77
C SER A 125 -11.15 9.48 11.98
N GLY A 126 -11.43 10.47 11.13
CA GLY A 126 -12.69 10.59 10.37
C GLY A 126 -12.47 10.60 8.86
N THR A 127 -13.18 11.48 8.16
CA THR A 127 -13.13 11.60 6.70
C THR A 127 -11.72 11.94 6.22
N CYS A 128 -11.21 11.24 5.20
CA CYS A 128 -9.84 11.45 4.75
C CYS A 128 -9.61 12.88 4.25
N THR A 129 -8.73 13.61 4.95
CA THR A 129 -8.26 14.95 4.54
C THR A 129 -6.77 14.88 4.19
N PRO A 130 -6.40 14.44 2.97
CA PRO A 130 -5.00 14.22 2.59
C PRO A 130 -4.15 15.50 2.61
N ASN A 131 -4.76 16.68 2.73
CA ASN A 131 -4.10 17.98 2.65
C ASN A 131 -4.32 18.90 3.85
N VAL A 132 -5.03 18.46 4.90
CA VAL A 132 -5.38 19.34 6.02
C VAL A 132 -5.45 18.53 7.30
N GLU A 133 -4.43 18.64 8.14
CA GLU A 133 -4.57 18.90 9.58
C GLU A 133 -3.19 19.12 10.20
N VAL A 134 -2.85 20.39 10.42
CA VAL A 134 -1.76 20.77 11.33
C VAL A 134 -2.14 20.24 12.71
N GLY A 135 -1.31 19.39 13.29
CA GLY A 135 -1.49 18.85 14.64
C GLY A 135 -2.41 17.64 14.77
N SER A 136 -2.56 16.86 13.69
CA SER A 136 -3.10 15.52 13.82
C SER A 136 -2.11 14.61 14.55
N SER A 137 -2.48 14.07 15.70
CA SER A 137 -1.66 13.10 16.44
C SER A 137 -1.76 11.66 15.92
N ASN A 138 -2.43 11.45 14.78
CA ASN A 138 -2.58 10.12 14.19
C ASN A 138 -2.67 10.14 12.67
N VAL A 139 -2.18 9.07 12.06
CA VAL A 139 -2.20 8.84 10.61
C VAL A 139 -2.58 7.39 10.33
N ARG A 140 -3.36 7.19 9.28
CA ARG A 140 -3.77 5.88 8.76
C ARG A 140 -3.11 5.63 7.42
N TYR A 141 -2.72 4.39 7.15
CA TYR A 141 -2.20 3.91 5.87
C TYR A 141 -2.96 2.67 5.45
N GLY A 142 -3.57 2.66 4.26
CA GLY A 142 -4.40 1.54 3.85
C GLY A 142 -5.14 1.77 2.54
N TYR A 143 -6.22 1.02 2.37
CA TYR A 143 -7.10 1.10 1.20
C TYR A 143 -8.40 1.81 1.54
N ASP A 144 -8.94 2.54 0.56
CA ASP A 144 -10.30 3.10 0.57
C ASP A 144 -10.57 3.95 1.84
N LEU A 145 -9.57 4.75 2.25
CA LEU A 145 -9.57 5.49 3.52
C LEU A 145 -10.57 6.66 3.58
N ASP A 146 -11.14 7.05 2.43
CA ASP A 146 -12.21 8.02 2.30
C ASP A 146 -13.59 7.45 2.66
N ASP A 147 -13.73 6.13 2.70
CA ASP A 147 -14.93 5.44 3.15
C ASP A 147 -14.80 5.02 4.63
N GLU A 148 -15.47 5.74 5.52
CA GLU A 148 -15.47 5.45 6.96
C GLU A 148 -16.08 4.08 7.33
N THR A 149 -16.70 3.39 6.37
CA THR A 149 -17.23 2.03 6.56
C THR A 149 -16.21 0.94 6.21
N ILE A 150 -15.08 1.28 5.57
CA ILE A 150 -14.04 0.34 5.16
C ILE A 150 -12.87 0.38 6.15
N ASN A 151 -12.63 -0.76 6.78
CA ASN A 151 -11.55 -0.95 7.74
C ASN A 151 -10.43 -1.82 7.15
N CYS A 152 -9.57 -1.23 6.31
CA CYS A 152 -8.43 -1.93 5.73
C CYS A 152 -7.15 -1.08 5.83
N HIS A 153 -6.67 -0.86 7.05
CA HIS A 153 -5.60 0.09 7.30
C HIS A 153 -4.77 -0.20 8.56
N VAL A 154 -3.57 0.36 8.58
CA VAL A 154 -2.73 0.53 9.76
C VAL A 154 -2.97 1.93 10.32
N ARG A 155 -3.15 2.06 11.63
CA ARG A 155 -3.24 3.35 12.32
C ARG A 155 -2.06 3.53 13.26
N TYR A 156 -1.33 4.62 13.06
CA TYR A 156 -0.32 5.13 13.98
C TYR A 156 -0.90 6.29 14.79
N ILE A 157 -0.70 6.26 16.10
CA ILE A 157 -0.94 7.39 17.02
C ILE A 157 0.38 7.67 17.73
N GLU A 158 0.84 8.90 17.62
CA GLU A 158 2.07 9.36 18.29
C GLU A 158 1.91 9.34 19.82
N PRO A 159 3.02 9.39 20.59
CA PRO A 159 2.95 9.48 22.04
C PRO A 159 2.13 10.69 22.53
N THR A 160 1.34 10.51 23.58
CA THR A 160 0.50 11.58 24.17
C THR A 160 1.07 12.14 25.47
N GLY A 161 2.17 11.56 25.96
CA GLY A 161 2.82 11.99 27.18
C GLY A 161 3.43 13.39 27.09
N THR A 162 3.88 13.89 28.24
CA THR A 162 4.60 15.18 28.36
C THR A 162 5.67 15.10 29.45
N ASN A 163 6.62 16.03 29.44
CA ASN A 163 7.87 16.04 30.19
C ASN A 163 8.60 14.69 30.23
N GLY A 164 8.68 13.98 29.11
CA GLY A 164 9.31 12.65 29.07
C GLY A 164 8.52 11.54 29.77
N SER A 165 7.29 11.81 30.22
CA SER A 165 6.38 10.79 30.75
C SER A 165 5.70 10.05 29.59
N ASP A 166 5.46 8.75 29.76
CA ASP A 166 4.74 7.88 28.82
C ASP A 166 5.10 8.09 27.33
N THR A 167 6.24 7.52 26.93
CA THR A 167 6.74 7.54 25.54
C THR A 167 6.04 6.51 24.64
N THR A 168 4.85 6.04 25.02
CA THR A 168 4.16 4.95 24.33
C THR A 168 3.41 5.50 23.11
N TYR A 169 3.78 5.04 21.92
CA TYR A 169 2.96 5.21 20.72
C TYR A 169 1.99 4.04 20.56
N THR A 170 0.96 4.20 19.73
CA THR A 170 0.04 3.11 19.38
C THR A 170 0.13 2.80 17.89
N LEU A 171 0.35 1.53 17.55
CA LEU A 171 0.32 1.04 16.18
C LEU A 171 -0.67 -0.13 16.06
N THR A 172 -1.83 0.12 15.48
CA THR A 172 -2.91 -0.86 15.32
C THR A 172 -3.13 -1.20 13.85
N VAL A 173 -3.64 -2.39 13.58
CA VAL A 173 -4.07 -2.81 12.24
C VAL A 173 -5.52 -3.22 12.31
N ASP A 174 -6.34 -2.69 11.42
CA ASP A 174 -7.71 -3.15 11.18
C ASP A 174 -7.83 -3.67 9.75
N ILE A 175 -8.22 -4.94 9.63
CA ILE A 175 -8.41 -5.66 8.37
C ILE A 175 -9.85 -6.15 8.19
N SER A 176 -10.79 -5.69 9.03
CA SER A 176 -12.17 -6.18 9.01
C SER A 176 -12.95 -5.80 7.75
N GLY A 177 -12.46 -4.81 6.99
CA GLY A 177 -12.95 -4.37 5.69
C GLY A 177 -11.97 -4.62 4.54
N CYS A 178 -10.92 -5.41 4.75
CA CYS A 178 -10.18 -6.05 3.66
C CYS A 178 -10.93 -7.33 3.23
#